data_AF-A0A5P2C706-F1
#
_entry.id   AF-A0A5P2C706-F1
#
_cell.length_a   1.000
_cell.length_b   1.000
_cell.length_c   1.000
_cell.angle_alpha   90.00
_cell.angle_beta   90.00
_cell.angle_gamma   90.00
#
_symmetry.space_group_name_H-M   'P 1'
#
loop_
_entity.id
_entity.type
_entity.pdbx_description
1 polymer ?
#
loop_
_entity_poly.entity_id
_entity_poly.type
_entity_poly.pdbx_seq_one_letter_code
_entity_poly.pdbx_strand_id
1 'polypeptide(L)'
;MVMGEASAYAPGDLIAYEIPLRWGNESATAQDITALLRTLVTETGIYSSDRISQVMGMLLVRVDPTALEETASTMDDRALGILRCFAQPYTDEKPRPLLRGFCFLDEDRLRLYLTTAEAPGAIAVDVRPANATTALLASLPSLLDEEQYWTDDDSDPHCTHVVNLTDW
;
A
#
# COMPACT_ATOMS: atom_id res chain seq x y z
N MET A 1 15.96 8.99 5.82
CA MET A 1 15.79 7.52 5.80
C MET A 1 17.13 6.86 5.47
N VAL A 2 17.43 5.64 5.92
CA VAL A 2 18.68 4.94 5.59
C VAL A 2 18.34 3.65 4.85
N MET A 3 19.05 3.37 3.75
CA MET A 3 18.84 2.20 2.90
C MET A 3 20.16 1.48 2.61
N GLY A 4 20.08 0.18 2.39
CA GLY A 4 21.19 -0.71 2.03
C GLY A 4 20.70 -2.15 1.97
N GLU A 5 21.59 -3.09 1.67
CA GLU A 5 21.23 -4.51 1.74
C GLU A 5 20.82 -4.91 3.16
N ALA A 6 19.97 -5.93 3.29
CA ALA A 6 19.48 -6.38 4.60
C ALA A 6 20.62 -6.82 5.55
N SER A 7 21.75 -7.28 5.00
CA SER A 7 22.95 -7.66 5.75
C SER A 7 23.97 -6.53 5.92
N ALA A 8 23.72 -5.34 5.38
CA ALA A 8 24.66 -4.22 5.44
C ALA A 8 24.64 -3.58 6.83
N TYR A 9 25.82 -3.53 7.47
CA TYR A 9 26.02 -2.87 8.75
C TYR A 9 27.17 -1.84 8.71
N ALA A 10 28.04 -1.92 7.71
CA ALA A 10 29.11 -0.94 7.56
C ALA A 10 28.53 0.37 6.97
N PRO A 11 28.89 1.55 7.52
CA PRO A 11 28.37 2.82 7.03
C PRO A 11 28.60 3.08 5.53
N GLY A 12 29.67 2.52 4.96
CA GLY A 12 29.98 2.65 3.53
C GLY A 12 29.03 1.87 2.60
N ASP A 13 28.33 0.88 3.14
CA ASP A 13 27.36 0.06 2.41
C ASP A 13 25.92 0.60 2.57
N LEU A 14 25.76 1.72 3.28
CA LEU A 14 24.48 2.36 3.58
C LEU A 14 24.42 3.76 2.96
N ILE A 15 23.25 4.10 2.44
CA ILE A 15 22.93 5.42 1.90
C ILE A 15 21.84 6.06 2.74
N ALA A 16 22.11 7.26 3.26
CA ALA A 16 21.13 8.10 3.91
C ALA A 16 20.47 9.03 2.89
N TYR A 17 19.14 9.12 2.93
CA TYR A 17 18.34 10.05 2.13
C TYR A 17 17.69 11.08 3.03
N GLU A 18 17.93 12.36 2.76
CA GLU A 18 17.22 13.48 3.35
C GLU A 18 16.00 13.79 2.47
N ILE A 19 14.81 13.42 2.95
CA ILE A 19 13.54 13.59 2.24
C ILE A 19 12.76 14.69 2.95
N PRO A 20 12.43 15.80 2.26
CA PRO A 20 11.65 16.86 2.87
C PRO A 20 10.20 16.39 3.08
N LEU A 21 9.66 16.64 4.28
CA LEU A 21 8.26 16.33 4.61
C LEU A 21 7.27 17.34 4.03
N ARG A 22 7.77 18.41 3.42
CA ARG A 22 7.01 19.47 2.77
C ARG A 22 7.77 19.94 1.55
N TRP A 23 7.07 20.09 0.43
CA TRP A 23 7.63 20.65 -0.79
C TRP A 23 6.56 21.55 -1.41
N GLY A 24 6.92 22.81 -1.69
CA GLY A 24 5.94 23.86 -1.97
C GLY A 24 5.01 24.12 -0.77
N ASN A 25 3.70 24.13 -1.02
CA ASN A 25 2.66 24.36 0.00
C ASN A 25 2.06 23.08 0.58
N GLU A 26 2.46 21.91 0.08
CA GLU A 26 1.87 20.63 0.42
C GLU A 26 2.75 19.87 1.43
N SER A 27 2.10 19.00 2.22
CA SER A 27 2.81 18.08 3.11
C SER A 27 2.88 16.73 2.42
N ALA A 28 4.06 16.12 2.44
CA ALA A 28 4.26 14.81 1.84
C ALA A 28 3.37 13.77 2.54
N THR A 29 2.57 13.06 1.77
CA THR A 29 1.82 11.91 2.24
C THR A 29 2.74 10.70 2.39
N ALA A 30 2.29 9.68 3.11
CA ALA A 30 3.02 8.41 3.19
C ALA A 30 3.19 7.75 1.80
N GLN A 31 2.23 7.99 0.89
CA GLN A 31 2.27 7.47 -0.47
C GLN A 31 3.34 8.19 -1.30
N ASP A 32 3.44 9.52 -1.17
CA ASP A 32 4.47 10.32 -1.84
C ASP A 32 5.87 9.87 -1.42
N ILE A 33 6.08 9.67 -0.11
CA ILE A 33 7.36 9.17 0.43
C ILE A 33 7.67 7.79 -0.16
N THR A 34 6.68 6.89 -0.24
CA THR A 34 6.89 5.53 -0.78
C THR A 34 7.23 5.58 -2.28
N ALA A 35 6.54 6.42 -3.05
CA ALA A 35 6.80 6.61 -4.48
C ALA A 35 8.21 7.17 -4.72
N LEU A 36 8.60 8.21 -3.96
CA LEU A 36 9.95 8.79 -4.01
C LEU A 36 11.03 7.75 -3.71
N LEU A 37 10.84 6.94 -2.68
CA LEU A 37 11.78 5.88 -2.33
C LEU A 37 11.90 4.84 -3.43
N ARG A 38 10.80 4.47 -4.09
CA ARG A 38 10.84 3.56 -5.24
C ARG A 38 11.64 4.15 -6.39
N THR A 39 11.40 5.41 -6.75
CA THR A 39 12.19 6.10 -7.78
C THR A 39 13.67 6.08 -7.41
N LEU A 40 14.02 6.40 -6.15
CA LEU A 40 15.42 6.46 -5.69
C LEU A 40 16.13 5.11 -5.65
N VAL A 41 15.42 4.01 -5.41
CA VAL A 41 15.98 2.64 -5.38
C VAL A 41 16.03 2.02 -6.77
N THR A 42 15.07 2.35 -7.64
CA THR A 42 14.96 1.77 -8.98
C THR A 42 15.87 2.49 -9.98
N GLU A 43 15.99 3.81 -9.85
CA GLU A 43 16.93 4.58 -10.66
C GLU A 43 18.29 4.62 -9.96
N THR A 44 19.32 4.08 -10.62
CA THR A 44 20.71 4.37 -10.29
C THR A 44 20.96 5.86 -10.51
N GLY A 45 20.69 6.67 -9.48
CA GLY A 45 20.82 8.11 -9.53
C GLY A 45 22.27 8.55 -9.58
N ILE A 46 22.68 9.18 -10.68
CA ILE A 46 23.86 10.04 -10.69
C ILE A 46 23.46 11.33 -9.99
N TYR A 47 23.78 11.45 -8.71
CA TYR A 47 23.48 12.66 -7.95
C TYR A 47 24.57 13.72 -8.19
N SER A 48 24.14 14.97 -8.39
CA SER A 48 25.07 16.10 -8.49
C SER A 48 25.78 16.34 -7.15
N SER A 49 27.02 16.83 -7.20
CA SER A 49 27.89 16.97 -6.03
C SER A 49 27.34 17.91 -4.95
N ASP A 50 26.48 18.86 -5.32
CA ASP A 50 25.78 19.77 -4.41
C ASP A 50 24.68 19.08 -3.58
N ARG A 51 24.20 17.92 -4.04
CA ARG A 51 23.16 17.11 -3.36
C ARG A 51 23.75 15.99 -2.51
N ILE A 52 25.06 15.79 -2.58
CA ILE A 52 25.75 14.73 -1.86
C ILE A 52 26.55 15.33 -0.70
N SER A 53 26.45 14.71 0.47
CA SER A 53 27.34 14.96 1.60
C SER A 53 27.58 13.67 2.36
N GLN A 54 28.10 13.75 3.59
CA GLN A 54 28.24 12.59 4.47
C GLN A 54 27.57 12.85 5.81
N VAL A 55 26.98 11.79 6.37
CA VAL A 55 26.41 11.79 7.72
C VAL A 55 26.77 10.48 8.40
N MET A 56 27.41 10.54 9.57
CA MET A 56 27.78 9.35 10.34
C MET A 56 28.58 8.30 9.53
N GLY A 57 29.41 8.73 8.59
CA GLY A 57 30.19 7.84 7.70
C GLY A 57 29.41 7.23 6.53
N MET A 58 28.12 7.55 6.39
CA MET A 58 27.26 7.16 5.27
C MET A 58 27.21 8.27 4.22
N LEU A 59 26.96 7.90 2.96
CA LEU A 59 26.62 8.83 1.89
C LEU A 59 25.26 9.47 2.21
N LEU A 60 25.17 10.79 2.29
CA LEU A 60 23.90 11.51 2.43
C LEU A 60 23.49 12.12 1.09
N VAL A 61 22.34 11.71 0.59
CA VAL A 61 21.71 12.24 -0.62
C VAL A 61 20.52 13.12 -0.22
N ARG A 62 20.58 14.40 -0.59
CA ARG A 62 19.45 15.33 -0.46
C ARG A 62 18.49 15.17 -1.61
N VAL A 63 17.27 14.75 -1.29
CA VAL A 63 16.23 14.48 -2.27
C VAL A 63 15.48 15.78 -2.56
N ASP A 64 15.39 16.11 -3.84
CA ASP A 64 14.53 17.18 -4.34
C ASP A 64 13.32 16.51 -5.04
N PRO A 65 12.15 16.44 -4.38
CA PRO A 65 10.97 15.78 -4.94
C PRO A 65 10.50 16.42 -6.24
N THR A 66 10.73 17.73 -6.42
CA THR A 66 10.24 18.46 -7.60
C THR A 66 11.01 18.16 -8.87
N ALA A 67 12.21 17.58 -8.73
CA ALA A 67 13.07 17.20 -9.84
C ALA A 67 12.96 15.72 -10.22
N LEU A 68 12.14 14.94 -9.50
CA LEU A 68 11.95 13.51 -9.76
C LEU A 68 10.62 13.32 -10.49
N GLU A 69 10.65 12.54 -11.58
CA GLU A 69 9.41 11.96 -12.10
C GLU A 69 8.98 10.84 -11.16
N GLU A 70 7.80 11.00 -10.55
CA GLU A 70 7.29 10.00 -9.62
C GLU A 70 7.02 8.68 -10.36
N THR A 71 7.64 7.60 -9.90
CA THR A 71 7.33 6.27 -10.40
C THR A 71 5.88 5.95 -10.05
N ALA A 72 5.07 5.59 -11.05
CA ALA A 72 3.68 5.23 -10.86
C ALA A 72 3.52 4.21 -9.71
N SER A 73 2.47 4.39 -8.90
CA SER A 73 2.11 3.44 -7.85
C SER A 73 1.94 2.05 -8.45
N THR A 74 2.61 1.07 -7.87
CA THR A 74 2.48 -0.35 -8.23
C THR A 74 1.22 -0.94 -7.62
N MET A 75 0.85 -2.16 -8.05
CA MET A 75 -0.22 -2.92 -7.41
C MET A 75 0.06 -3.08 -5.91
N ASP A 76 1.26 -3.53 -5.54
CA ASP A 76 1.65 -3.79 -4.15
C ASP A 76 1.45 -2.58 -3.23
N ASP A 77 1.74 -1.37 -3.71
CA ASP A 77 1.52 -0.14 -2.91
C ASP A 77 0.04 0.10 -2.65
N ARG A 78 -0.79 -0.12 -3.68
CA ARG A 78 -2.23 0.08 -3.61
C ARG A 78 -2.88 -0.98 -2.73
N ALA A 79 -2.46 -2.25 -2.87
CA ALA A 79 -2.85 -3.33 -1.98
C ALA A 79 -2.44 -3.02 -0.54
N LEU A 80 -1.20 -2.60 -0.30
CA LEU A 80 -0.74 -2.22 1.04
C LEU A 80 -1.57 -1.09 1.64
N GLY A 81 -1.95 -0.09 0.84
CA GLY A 81 -2.87 0.98 1.23
C GLY A 81 -4.20 0.44 1.74
N ILE A 82 -4.86 -0.42 0.95
CA ILE A 82 -6.13 -1.08 1.32
C ILE A 82 -5.96 -1.92 2.60
N LEU A 83 -4.93 -2.75 2.65
CA LEU A 83 -4.69 -3.67 3.78
C LEU A 83 -4.42 -2.91 5.08
N ARG A 84 -3.70 -1.80 5.02
CA ARG A 84 -3.45 -0.93 6.19
C ARG A 84 -4.75 -0.34 6.73
N CYS A 85 -5.67 0.07 5.86
CA CYS A 85 -6.96 0.60 6.30
C CYS A 85 -7.77 -0.41 7.13
N PHE A 86 -7.68 -1.71 6.83
CA PHE A 86 -8.33 -2.75 7.60
C PHE A 86 -7.53 -3.23 8.81
N ALA A 87 -6.20 -3.31 8.70
CA ALA A 87 -5.35 -3.83 9.77
C ALA A 87 -5.14 -2.81 10.91
N GLN A 88 -5.14 -1.53 10.59
CA GLN A 88 -4.89 -0.42 11.53
C GLN A 88 -5.85 0.73 11.24
N PRO A 89 -7.16 0.57 11.50
CA PRO A 89 -8.10 1.66 11.32
C PRO A 89 -7.77 2.80 12.28
N TYR A 90 -8.10 4.03 11.89
CA TYR A 90 -7.93 5.22 12.72
C TYR A 90 -9.01 5.34 13.82
N THR A 91 -9.48 4.21 14.34
CA THR A 91 -10.58 4.11 15.30
C THR A 91 -10.19 3.16 16.44
N ASP A 92 -10.59 3.48 17.66
CA ASP A 92 -10.38 2.61 18.82
C ASP A 92 -11.23 1.32 18.73
N GLU A 93 -12.29 1.36 17.92
CA GLU A 93 -13.11 0.18 17.61
C GLU A 93 -12.49 -0.64 16.48
N LYS A 94 -12.56 -1.96 16.62
CA LYS A 94 -12.16 -2.87 15.55
C LYS A 94 -13.04 -2.64 14.32
N PRO A 95 -12.45 -2.54 13.12
CA PRO A 95 -13.22 -2.27 11.92
C PRO A 95 -14.11 -3.48 11.63
N ARG A 96 -15.36 -3.22 11.26
CA ARG A 96 -16.24 -4.23 10.70
C ARG A 96 -16.48 -3.85 9.25
N PRO A 97 -16.19 -4.73 8.28
CA PRO A 97 -15.75 -6.13 8.44
C PRO A 97 -14.28 -6.29 8.88
N LEU A 98 -13.96 -7.45 9.46
CA LEU A 98 -12.60 -7.79 9.88
C LEU A 98 -11.83 -8.48 8.76
N LEU A 99 -10.64 -7.97 8.42
CA LEU A 99 -9.73 -8.62 7.50
C LEU A 99 -9.08 -9.86 8.12
N ARG A 100 -9.29 -11.02 7.49
CA ARG A 100 -8.68 -12.32 7.86
C ARG A 100 -7.43 -12.63 7.06
N GLY A 101 -7.40 -12.21 5.80
CA GLY A 101 -6.31 -12.49 4.88
C GLY A 101 -6.58 -11.86 3.52
N PHE A 102 -5.63 -12.00 2.62
CA PHE A 102 -5.73 -11.52 1.25
C PHE A 102 -4.94 -12.42 0.31
N CYS A 103 -5.27 -12.37 -0.98
CA CYS A 103 -4.56 -13.08 -2.03
C CYS A 103 -4.52 -12.22 -3.30
N PHE A 104 -3.37 -12.18 -3.97
CA PHE A 104 -3.25 -11.59 -5.31
C PHE A 104 -3.76 -12.62 -6.32
N LEU A 105 -4.82 -12.27 -7.04
CA LEU A 105 -5.40 -13.15 -8.06
C LEU A 105 -4.77 -12.93 -9.44
N ASP A 106 -4.42 -11.67 -9.74
CA ASP A 106 -3.82 -11.25 -11.01
C ASP A 106 -3.08 -9.91 -10.85
N GLU A 107 -2.50 -9.37 -11.93
CA GLU A 107 -1.73 -8.10 -11.94
C GLU A 107 -2.49 -6.89 -11.37
N ASP A 108 -3.83 -6.88 -11.45
CA ASP A 108 -4.67 -5.78 -10.99
C ASP A 108 -5.77 -6.20 -10.01
N ARG A 109 -5.80 -7.47 -9.58
CA ARG A 109 -6.91 -8.04 -8.79
C ARG A 109 -6.44 -8.56 -7.44
N LEU A 110 -7.06 -8.02 -6.39
CA LEU A 110 -6.84 -8.42 -5.00
C LEU A 110 -8.11 -9.07 -4.46
N ARG A 111 -7.98 -10.28 -3.88
CA ARG A 111 -9.03 -10.91 -3.08
C ARG A 111 -8.80 -10.61 -1.60
N LEU A 112 -9.82 -10.07 -0.93
CA LEU A 112 -9.83 -9.82 0.51
C LEU A 112 -10.74 -10.85 1.19
N TYR A 113 -10.25 -11.54 2.21
CA TYR A 113 -11.08 -12.44 3.01
C TYR A 113 -11.55 -11.71 4.26
N LEU A 114 -12.85 -11.50 4.36
CA LEU A 114 -13.48 -10.63 5.34
C LEU A 114 -14.47 -11.41 6.19
N THR A 115 -14.47 -11.20 7.50
CA THR A 115 -15.50 -11.74 8.39
C THR A 115 -16.54 -10.66 8.68
N THR A 116 -17.81 -11.00 8.45
CA THR A 116 -18.99 -10.17 8.76
C THR A 116 -19.78 -10.79 9.91
N ALA A 117 -20.75 -10.05 10.44
CA ALA A 117 -21.68 -10.60 11.42
C ALA A 117 -22.77 -11.47 10.79
N GLU A 118 -23.09 -11.20 9.52
CA GLU A 118 -24.25 -11.78 8.82
C GLU A 118 -23.95 -13.14 8.16
N ALA A 119 -22.69 -13.45 7.83
CA ALA A 119 -22.33 -14.72 7.18
C ALA A 119 -21.56 -15.68 8.11
N PRO A 120 -21.94 -16.97 8.16
CA PRO A 120 -21.15 -18.00 8.83
C PRO A 120 -19.90 -18.33 7.98
N GLY A 121 -18.83 -17.58 8.17
CA GLY A 121 -17.55 -17.81 7.48
C GLY A 121 -16.86 -16.53 7.06
N ALA A 122 -15.88 -16.66 6.17
CA ALA A 122 -15.31 -15.51 5.48
C ALA A 122 -16.04 -15.29 4.15
N ILE A 123 -16.28 -14.03 3.82
CA ILE A 123 -16.67 -13.58 2.49
C ILE A 123 -15.40 -13.11 1.78
N ALA A 124 -15.15 -13.65 0.60
CA ALA A 124 -14.09 -13.17 -0.28
C ALA A 124 -14.60 -11.97 -1.08
N VAL A 125 -13.81 -10.90 -1.16
CA VAL A 125 -14.14 -9.70 -1.93
C VAL A 125 -13.04 -9.44 -2.94
N ASP A 126 -13.39 -9.49 -4.21
CA ASP A 126 -12.46 -9.22 -5.30
C ASP A 126 -12.51 -7.75 -5.68
N VAL A 127 -11.37 -7.06 -5.62
CA VAL A 127 -11.28 -5.61 -5.84
C VAL A 127 -10.16 -5.28 -6.82
N ARG A 128 -10.30 -4.17 -7.55
CA ARG A 128 -9.22 -3.53 -8.30
C ARG A 128 -8.64 -2.36 -7.48
N PRO A 129 -7.39 -2.42 -7.01
CA PRO A 129 -6.83 -1.39 -6.14
C PRO A 129 -6.60 0.00 -6.77
N ALA A 130 -7.14 0.30 -7.95
CA ALA A 130 -6.61 1.38 -8.78
C ALA A 130 -7.08 2.80 -8.40
N ASN A 131 -8.35 3.05 -8.04
CA ASN A 131 -8.85 4.44 -8.14
C ASN A 131 -9.81 4.93 -7.04
N ALA A 132 -10.48 4.05 -6.28
CA ALA A 132 -11.55 4.47 -5.37
C ALA A 132 -11.46 3.82 -3.98
N THR A 133 -10.24 3.60 -3.46
CA THR A 133 -10.01 2.92 -2.18
C THR A 133 -10.85 3.46 -1.04
N THR A 134 -10.98 4.79 -0.92
CA THR A 134 -11.81 5.40 0.13
C THR A 134 -13.30 5.10 -0.03
N ALA A 135 -13.81 5.16 -1.27
CA ALA A 135 -15.23 4.88 -1.55
C ALA A 135 -15.54 3.41 -1.36
N LEU A 136 -14.65 2.52 -1.84
CA LEU A 136 -14.69 1.09 -1.60
C LEU A 136 -14.73 0.80 -0.10
N LEU A 137 -13.76 1.29 0.68
CA LEU A 137 -13.69 1.07 2.13
C LEU A 137 -14.95 1.57 2.87
N ALA A 138 -15.54 2.70 2.44
CA ALA A 138 -16.73 3.26 3.06
C ALA A 138 -18.00 2.48 2.74
N SER A 139 -18.10 1.89 1.54
CA SER A 139 -19.27 1.14 1.06
C SER A 139 -19.20 -0.35 1.38
N LEU A 140 -18.00 -0.88 1.61
CA LEU A 140 -17.75 -2.29 1.80
C LEU A 140 -18.60 -2.94 2.91
N PRO A 141 -18.79 -2.32 4.09
CA PRO A 141 -19.66 -2.90 5.12
C PRO A 141 -21.10 -3.10 4.63
N SER A 142 -21.66 -2.11 3.91
CA SER A 142 -23.02 -2.21 3.38
C SER A 142 -23.14 -3.23 2.26
N LEU A 143 -22.19 -3.24 1.32
CA LEU A 143 -22.18 -4.19 0.19
C LEU A 143 -22.04 -5.64 0.65
N LEU A 144 -21.32 -5.86 1.76
CA LEU A 144 -21.16 -7.17 2.33
C LEU A 144 -22.42 -7.71 3.02
N ASP A 145 -23.31 -6.85 3.50
CA ASP A 145 -24.57 -7.29 4.12
C ASP A 145 -25.68 -7.51 3.07
N GLU A 146 -25.43 -7.15 1.81
CA GLU A 146 -26.37 -7.28 0.71
C GLU A 146 -26.17 -8.62 -0.04
N GLU A 147 -26.96 -9.64 0.35
CA GLU A 147 -26.92 -11.00 -0.24
C GLU A 147 -27.05 -11.02 -1.78
N GLN A 148 -27.66 -10.01 -2.38
CA GLN A 148 -27.79 -9.88 -3.85
C GLN A 148 -26.45 -9.79 -4.59
N TYR A 149 -25.37 -9.42 -3.91
CA TYR A 149 -24.03 -9.39 -4.47
C TYR A 149 -23.21 -10.65 -4.19
N TRP A 150 -23.75 -11.58 -3.39
CA TRP A 150 -23.06 -12.80 -3.03
C TRP A 150 -23.20 -13.83 -4.14
N THR A 151 -22.08 -14.43 -4.51
CA THR A 151 -22.04 -15.61 -5.36
C THR A 151 -21.42 -16.75 -4.57
N ASP A 152 -22.00 -17.94 -4.65
CA ASP A 152 -21.39 -19.14 -4.07
C ASP A 152 -20.11 -19.51 -4.84
N ASP A 153 -19.03 -19.78 -4.11
CA ASP A 153 -17.76 -20.23 -4.68
C ASP A 153 -17.38 -21.58 -4.06
N ASP A 154 -17.71 -22.66 -4.77
CA ASP A 154 -17.37 -24.02 -4.35
C ASP A 154 -15.87 -24.36 -4.57
N SER A 155 -15.10 -23.46 -5.19
CA SER A 155 -13.71 -23.71 -5.57
C SER A 155 -12.69 -23.16 -4.57
N ASP A 156 -13.04 -22.12 -3.83
CA ASP A 156 -12.18 -21.52 -2.82
C ASP A 156 -12.54 -22.04 -1.41
N PRO A 157 -11.72 -22.91 -0.80
CA PRO A 157 -12.01 -23.50 0.51
C PRO A 157 -11.91 -22.49 1.67
N HIS A 158 -11.50 -21.24 1.41
CA HIS A 158 -11.30 -20.21 2.41
C HIS A 158 -12.48 -19.25 2.55
N CYS A 159 -13.49 -19.32 1.68
CA CYS A 159 -14.69 -18.49 1.77
C CYS A 159 -15.97 -19.29 1.51
N THR A 160 -17.07 -18.79 2.04
CA THR A 160 -18.41 -19.33 1.75
C THR A 160 -19.03 -18.64 0.53
N HIS A 161 -18.78 -17.33 0.43
CA HIS A 161 -19.31 -16.49 -0.65
C HIS A 161 -18.21 -15.60 -1.20
N VAL A 162 -18.35 -15.25 -2.48
CA VAL A 162 -17.54 -14.26 -3.17
C VAL A 162 -18.40 -13.08 -3.57
N VAL A 163 -17.90 -11.88 -3.35
CA VAL A 163 -18.44 -10.62 -3.85
C VAL A 163 -17.43 -10.05 -4.84
N ASN A 164 -17.86 -9.85 -6.08
CA ASN A 164 -17.01 -9.27 -7.11
C ASN A 164 -17.23 -7.74 -7.22
N LEU A 165 -16.25 -6.96 -6.78
CA LEU A 165 -16.23 -5.50 -6.84
C LEU A 165 -15.12 -4.98 -7.79
N THR A 166 -14.70 -5.78 -8.78
CA THR A 166 -13.66 -5.35 -9.74
C THR A 166 -14.09 -4.23 -10.68
N ASP A 167 -15.39 -3.98 -10.80
CA ASP A 167 -15.98 -2.97 -11.69
C ASP A 167 -16.55 -1.75 -10.94
N TRP A 168 -16.27 -1.66 -9.63
CA TRP A 168 -16.72 -0.58 -8.74
C TRP A 168 -15.82 0.65 -8.76
#